data_AF-A0A2C9K592-F1
#
_entry.id   AF-A0A2C9K592-F1
#
_cell.length_a   1.000
_cell.length_b   1.000
_cell.length_c   1.000
_cell.angle_alpha   90.00
_cell.angle_beta   90.00
_cell.angle_gamma   90.00
#
_symmetry.space_group_name_H-M   'P 1'
#
loop_
_entity.id
_entity.type
_entity.pdbx_description
1 polymer ?
#
loop_
_entity_poly.entity_id
_entity_poly.type
_entity_poly.pdbx_seq_one_letter_code
_entity_poly.pdbx_strand_id
1 'polypeptide(L)'
;MGLTLLAAGTSVPDCLSSVFVARDGYGDMAVSNSLGSNVFDILMCLGLPWLIECSIKAGGSVSITSSGLTYSSLTLLATVAFLLISMGVNRWKLNVSYGIFCLFTYLVVVALSCLYELNIFGDFNPPTCARDN
;
A
#
# COMPACT_ATOMS: atom_id res chain seq x y z
N MET A 1 -10.30 10.78 6.75
CA MET A 1 -10.07 11.84 5.73
C MET A 1 -8.77 12.62 5.95
N GLY A 2 -8.36 12.95 7.18
CA GLY A 2 -7.04 13.58 7.42
C GLY A 2 -5.84 12.71 7.05
N LEU A 3 -5.88 11.42 7.38
CA LEU A 3 -4.84 10.45 7.04
C LEU A 3 -4.67 10.26 5.52
N THR A 4 -5.77 10.31 4.76
CA THR A 4 -5.76 10.15 3.30
C THR A 4 -5.12 11.35 2.59
N LEU A 5 -5.37 12.58 3.05
CA LEU A 5 -4.70 13.77 2.52
C LEU A 5 -3.20 13.79 2.87
N LEU A 6 -2.84 13.37 4.08
CA LEU A 6 -1.44 13.26 4.50
C LEU A 6 -0.69 12.23 3.64
N ALA A 7 -1.28 11.04 3.44
CA ALA A 7 -0.71 9.98 2.61
C ALA A 7 -0.61 10.37 1.13
N ALA A 8 -1.59 11.11 0.60
CA ALA A 8 -1.51 11.67 -0.73
C ALA A 8 -0.37 12.70 -0.85
N GLY A 9 -0.19 13.55 0.17
CA GLY A 9 0.86 14.56 0.20
C GLY A 9 2.28 14.00 0.19
N THR A 10 2.53 12.85 0.83
CA THR A 10 3.83 12.19 0.80
C THR A 10 4.08 11.46 -0.52
N SER A 11 3.05 10.82 -1.10
CA SER A 11 3.21 10.02 -2.33
C SER A 11 3.33 10.86 -3.61
N VAL A 12 2.79 12.08 -3.63
CA VAL A 12 2.83 13.00 -4.80
C VAL A 12 4.27 13.39 -5.20
N PRO A 13 5.13 13.92 -4.32
CA PRO A 13 6.50 14.29 -4.69
C PRO A 13 7.34 13.08 -5.13
N ASP A 14 7.19 11.92 -4.48
CA ASP A 14 7.87 10.68 -4.90
C ASP A 14 7.44 10.22 -6.30
N CYS A 15 6.13 10.26 -6.58
CA CYS A 15 5.59 9.96 -7.90
C CYS A 15 6.16 10.89 -8.97
N LEU A 16 6.20 12.21 -8.69
CA LEU A 16 6.77 13.19 -9.60
C LEU A 16 8.26 12.91 -9.87
N SER A 17 9.06 12.67 -8.82
CA SER A 17 10.48 12.34 -8.94
C SER A 17 10.72 11.13 -9.84
N SER A 18 9.98 10.03 -9.62
CA SER A 18 10.10 8.82 -10.43
C SER A 18 9.64 9.02 -11.88
N VAL A 19 8.63 9.86 -12.14
CA VAL A 19 8.21 10.21 -13.50
C VAL A 19 9.27 11.02 -14.23
N PHE A 20 9.92 11.99 -13.57
CA PHE A 20 11.00 12.77 -14.17
C PHE A 20 12.18 11.87 -14.57
N VAL A 21 12.65 11.01 -13.67
CA VAL A 21 13.75 10.07 -13.93
C VAL A 21 13.41 9.05 -15.02
N ALA A 22 12.15 8.60 -15.08
CA ALA A 22 11.67 7.72 -16.15
C ALA A 22 11.64 8.42 -17.51
N ARG A 23 11.34 9.73 -17.56
CA ARG A 23 11.35 10.54 -18.80
C ARG A 23 12.76 10.74 -19.35
N ASP A 24 13.76 10.80 -18.48
CA ASP A 24 15.18 10.89 -18.87
C ASP A 24 15.77 9.55 -19.36
N GLY A 25 14.95 8.50 -19.46
CA GLY A 25 15.35 7.18 -19.97
C GLY A 25 15.88 6.23 -18.89
N TYR A 26 15.91 6.64 -17.63
CA TYR A 26 16.37 5.84 -16.50
C TYR A 26 15.21 5.12 -15.78
N GLY A 27 14.43 4.33 -16.53
CA GLY A 27 13.26 3.63 -16.01
C GLY A 27 13.56 2.69 -14.82
N ASP A 28 14.70 2.00 -14.84
CA ASP A 28 15.12 1.12 -13.74
C ASP A 28 15.42 1.91 -12.46
N MET A 29 15.97 3.12 -12.60
CA MET A 29 16.25 4.03 -11.48
C MET A 29 14.96 4.64 -10.93
N ALA A 30 13.99 4.93 -11.78
CA ALA A 30 12.66 5.38 -11.36
C ALA A 30 11.94 4.31 -10.52
N VAL A 31 12.04 3.03 -10.91
CA VAL A 31 11.46 1.92 -10.16
C VAL A 31 12.18 1.74 -8.82
N SER A 32 13.51 1.79 -8.79
CA SER A 32 14.26 1.66 -7.54
C SER A 32 14.01 2.83 -6.57
N ASN A 33 13.84 4.05 -7.07
CA ASN A 33 13.46 5.21 -6.28
C ASN A 33 12.10 5.02 -5.61
N SER A 34 11.07 4.65 -6.39
CA SER A 34 9.72 4.40 -5.86
C SER A 34 9.69 3.25 -4.84
N LEU A 35 10.42 2.16 -5.08
CA LEU A 35 10.51 1.06 -4.12
C LEU A 35 11.25 1.48 -2.84
N GLY A 36 12.35 2.23 -2.98
CA GLY A 36 13.15 2.70 -1.86
C GLY A 36 12.38 3.63 -0.93
N SER A 37 11.68 4.64 -1.47
CA SER A 37 10.87 5.58 -0.68
C SER A 37 9.78 4.87 0.12
N ASN A 38 9.06 3.92 -0.48
CA ASN A 38 8.02 3.15 0.22
C ASN A 38 8.58 2.25 1.32
N VAL A 39 9.71 1.59 1.08
CA VAL A 39 10.38 0.77 2.11
C VAL A 39 10.85 1.66 3.27
N PHE A 40 11.44 2.81 2.97
CA PHE A 40 11.88 3.77 3.99
C PHE A 40 10.71 4.30 4.82
N ASP A 41 9.59 4.68 4.18
CA ASP A 41 8.39 5.16 4.87
C ASP A 41 7.83 4.10 5.83
N ILE A 42 7.73 2.84 5.39
CA ILE A 42 7.30 1.73 6.25
C ILE A 42 8.26 1.55 7.45
N LEU A 43 9.58 1.56 7.23
CA LEU A 43 10.55 1.39 8.30
C LEU A 43 10.50 2.55 9.31
N MET A 44 10.39 3.78 8.84
CA MET A 44 10.42 4.98 9.68
C MET A 44 9.08 5.25 10.37
N CYS A 45 7.95 5.04 9.68
CA CYS A 45 6.63 5.34 10.21
C CYS A 45 6.02 4.18 11.00
N LEU A 46 6.34 2.92 10.70
CA LEU A 46 5.85 1.76 11.46
C LEU A 46 6.92 1.16 12.36
N GLY A 47 8.15 0.98 11.85
CA GLY A 47 9.23 0.34 12.61
C GLY A 47 9.76 1.17 13.77
N LEU A 48 9.98 2.47 13.56
CA LEU A 48 10.57 3.37 14.55
C LEU A 48 9.68 3.59 15.79
N PRO A 49 8.37 3.90 15.66
CA PRO A 49 7.49 4.04 16.82
C PRO A 49 7.35 2.74 17.61
N TRP A 50 7.33 1.61 16.92
CA TRP A 50 7.27 0.29 17.56
C TRP A 50 8.56 -0.02 18.32
N LEU A 51 9.73 0.28 17.74
CA LEU A 51 11.01 0.12 18.41
C LEU A 51 11.13 1.03 19.64
N ILE A 52 10.64 2.26 19.57
CA ILE A 52 10.59 3.20 20.71
C ILE A 52 9.64 2.68 21.79
N GLU A 53 8.42 2.26 21.45
CA GLU A 53 7.46 1.70 22.40
C GLU A 53 7.98 0.42 23.06
N CYS A 54 8.59 -0.51 22.32
CA CYS A 54 9.23 -1.69 22.90
C CYS A 54 10.41 -1.34 23.82
N SER A 55 11.17 -0.29 23.51
CA SER A 55 12.29 0.16 24.35
C SER A 55 11.82 0.82 25.64
N ILE A 56 10.66 1.50 25.62
CA ILE A 56 10.10 2.22 26.78
C ILE A 56 9.20 1.30 27.62
N LYS A 57 8.41 0.43 27.00
CA LYS A 57 7.50 -0.53 27.64
C LYS A 57 8.01 -1.95 27.42
N ALA A 58 8.93 -2.39 28.27
CA ALA A 58 9.38 -3.77 28.32
C ALA A 58 8.25 -4.69 28.83
N GLY A 59 7.38 -5.20 27.95
CA GLY A 59 6.54 -6.37 28.25
C GLY A 59 5.02 -6.26 28.09
N GLY A 60 4.48 -5.25 27.39
CA GLY A 60 3.04 -5.19 27.10
C GLY A 60 2.64 -6.05 25.89
N SER A 61 1.78 -7.05 26.08
CA SER A 61 1.18 -7.79 24.96
C SER A 61 0.13 -6.93 24.25
N VAL A 62 0.41 -6.52 23.02
CA VAL A 62 -0.54 -5.78 22.17
C VAL A 62 -1.41 -6.80 21.44
N SER A 63 -2.60 -7.06 21.97
CA SER A 63 -3.60 -7.95 21.34
C SER A 63 -4.32 -7.23 20.20
N ILE A 64 -3.84 -7.43 18.97
CA ILE A 64 -4.46 -6.89 17.76
C ILE A 64 -5.67 -7.76 17.40
N THR A 65 -6.86 -7.39 17.89
CA THR A 65 -8.13 -8.03 17.52
C THR A 65 -8.86 -7.15 16.51
N SER A 66 -8.62 -7.38 15.22
CA SER A 66 -9.36 -6.70 14.16
C SER A 66 -9.32 -7.54 12.89
N SER A 67 -10.44 -8.20 12.57
CA SER A 67 -10.59 -8.98 11.33
C SER A 67 -10.31 -8.13 10.08
N GLY A 68 -10.59 -6.81 10.11
CA GLY A 68 -10.27 -5.91 9.00
C GLY A 68 -8.77 -5.74 8.71
N LEU A 69 -7.90 -5.83 9.74
CA LEU A 69 -6.45 -5.72 9.56
C LEU A 69 -5.86 -6.96 8.88
N THR A 70 -6.34 -8.15 9.22
CA THR A 70 -5.85 -9.38 8.58
C THR A 70 -6.20 -9.40 7.10
N TYR A 71 -7.43 -9.01 6.72
CA TYR A 71 -7.81 -8.93 5.32
C TYR A 71 -7.08 -7.82 4.54
N SER A 72 -6.89 -6.64 5.13
CA SER A 72 -6.13 -5.54 4.50
C SER A 72 -4.65 -5.91 4.32
N SER A 73 -4.06 -6.57 5.31
CA SER A 73 -2.68 -7.05 5.22
C SER A 73 -2.52 -8.17 4.19
N LEU A 74 -3.46 -9.12 4.15
CA LEU A 74 -3.42 -10.24 3.20
C LEU A 74 -3.60 -9.77 1.75
N THR A 75 -4.52 -8.83 1.50
CA THR A 75 -4.75 -8.27 0.16
C THR A 75 -3.56 -7.43 -0.32
N LEU A 76 -2.95 -6.63 0.56
CA LEU A 76 -1.73 -5.88 0.24
C LEU A 76 -0.56 -6.84 -0.06
N LEU A 77 -0.38 -7.89 0.74
CA LEU A 77 0.65 -8.89 0.50
C LEU A 77 0.43 -9.65 -0.82
N ALA A 78 -0.81 -10.03 -1.11
CA ALA A 78 -1.17 -10.72 -2.36
C ALA A 78 -0.90 -9.86 -3.60
N THR A 79 -1.20 -8.56 -3.55
CA THR A 79 -0.99 -7.65 -4.67
C THR A 79 0.50 -7.40 -4.94
N VAL A 80 1.32 -7.28 -3.88
CA VAL A 80 2.78 -7.21 -4.01
C VAL A 80 3.35 -8.49 -4.62
N ALA A 81 2.93 -9.66 -4.13
CA ALA A 81 3.38 -10.93 -4.67
C ALA A 81 2.99 -11.08 -6.16
N PHE A 82 1.75 -10.72 -6.52
CA PHE A 82 1.29 -10.72 -7.90
C PHE A 82 2.13 -9.81 -8.80
N LEU A 83 2.47 -8.60 -8.34
CA LEU A 83 3.33 -7.67 -9.07
C LEU A 83 4.73 -8.23 -9.29
N LEU A 84 5.35 -8.81 -8.26
CA LEU A 84 6.70 -9.40 -8.35
C LEU A 84 6.72 -10.59 -9.32
N ILE A 85 5.69 -11.44 -9.28
CA ILE A 85 5.54 -12.57 -10.22
C ILE A 85 5.36 -12.04 -11.64
N SER A 86 4.51 -11.03 -11.85
CA SER A 86 4.29 -10.41 -13.16
C SER A 86 5.58 -9.81 -13.74
N MET A 87 6.37 -9.11 -12.91
CA MET A 87 7.68 -8.58 -13.31
C MET A 87 8.69 -9.70 -13.63
N GLY A 88 8.69 -10.79 -12.86
CA GLY A 88 9.56 -11.94 -13.07
C GLY A 88 9.26 -12.68 -14.38
N VAL A 89 7.98 -12.91 -14.70
CA VAL A 89 7.54 -13.51 -15.97
C VAL A 89 7.94 -12.65 -17.16
N ASN A 90 7.97 -11.34 -16.98
CA ASN A 90 8.33 -10.38 -18.02
C ASN A 90 9.85 -10.09 -18.13
N ARG A 91 10.70 -10.99 -17.62
CA ARG A 91 12.17 -10.88 -17.76
C ARG A 91 12.72 -9.51 -17.32
N TRP A 92 12.06 -8.86 -16.36
CA TRP A 92 12.45 -7.55 -15.83
C TRP A 92 12.52 -6.43 -16.88
N LYS A 93 11.77 -6.52 -17.99
CA LYS A 93 11.71 -5.46 -19.01
C LYS A 93 10.48 -4.57 -18.84
N LEU A 94 10.70 -3.32 -18.44
CA LEU A 94 9.64 -2.32 -18.33
C LEU A 94 9.19 -1.85 -19.72
N ASN A 95 8.11 -2.43 -20.28
CA ASN A 95 7.43 -1.87 -21.45
C ASN A 95 6.18 -1.09 -21.04
N VAL A 96 5.78 -0.13 -21.86
CA VAL A 96 4.55 0.67 -21.68
C VAL A 96 3.31 -0.23 -21.52
N SER A 97 3.26 -1.36 -22.23
CA SER A 97 2.17 -2.33 -22.11
C SER A 97 2.06 -2.94 -20.69
N TYR A 98 3.18 -3.15 -20.00
CA TYR A 98 3.18 -3.64 -18.61
C TYR A 98 2.78 -2.54 -17.64
N GLY A 99 3.16 -1.29 -17.91
CA GLY A 99 2.67 -0.14 -17.16
C GLY A 99 1.14 -0.03 -17.22
N ILE A 100 0.54 -0.20 -18.40
CA ILE A 100 -0.92 -0.20 -18.59
C ILE A 100 -1.57 -1.38 -17.85
N PHE A 101 -0.97 -2.58 -17.94
CA PHE A 101 -1.46 -3.76 -17.22
C PHE A 101 -1.43 -3.57 -15.68
N CYS A 102 -0.34 -3.01 -15.15
CA CYS A 102 -0.23 -2.68 -13.73
C CYS A 102 -1.26 -1.63 -13.30
N LEU A 103 -1.47 -0.59 -14.10
CA LEU A 103 -2.43 0.46 -13.79
C LEU A 103 -3.87 -0.07 -13.82
N PHE A 104 -4.19 -0.94 -14.78
CA PHE A 104 -5.48 -1.64 -14.83
C PHE A 104 -5.70 -2.52 -13.61
N THR A 105 -4.70 -3.35 -13.26
CA THR A 105 -4.77 -4.22 -12.07
C THR A 105 -4.95 -3.41 -10.79
N TYR A 106 -4.23 -2.28 -10.67
CA TYR A 106 -4.37 -1.35 -9.55
C TYR A 106 -5.80 -0.79 -9.44
N LEU A 107 -6.38 -0.32 -10.54
CA LEU A 107 -7.76 0.19 -10.56
C LEU A 107 -8.78 -0.89 -10.18
N VAL A 108 -8.60 -2.13 -10.66
CA VAL A 108 -9.47 -3.26 -10.28
C VAL A 108 -9.38 -3.55 -8.79
N VAL A 109 -8.18 -3.55 -8.21
CA VAL A 109 -7.99 -3.76 -6.77
C VAL A 109 -8.61 -2.64 -5.96
N VAL A 110 -8.40 -1.38 -6.34
CA VAL A 110 -9.01 -0.22 -5.65
C VAL A 110 -10.54 -0.29 -5.73
N ALA A 111 -11.09 -0.60 -6.90
CA ALA A 111 -12.53 -0.76 -7.07
C ALA A 111 -13.09 -1.89 -6.18
N LEU A 112 -12.41 -3.05 -6.15
CA LEU A 112 -12.77 -4.18 -5.27
C LEU A 112 -12.69 -3.77 -3.81
N SER A 113 -11.62 -3.10 -3.36
CA SER A 113 -11.48 -2.61 -1.99
C SER A 113 -12.61 -1.64 -1.60
N CYS A 114 -12.97 -0.70 -2.48
CA CYS A 114 -14.11 0.19 -2.24
C CYS A 114 -15.45 -0.57 -2.20
N LEU A 115 -15.64 -1.57 -3.07
CA LEU A 115 -16.83 -2.43 -3.06
C LEU A 115 -16.94 -3.25 -1.77
N TYR A 116 -15.81 -3.69 -1.21
CA TYR A 116 -15.75 -4.35 0.10
C TYR A 116 -16.05 -3.40 1.26
N GLU A 117 -15.51 -2.18 1.25
CA GLU A 117 -15.83 -1.16 2.27
C GLU A 117 -17.31 -0.75 2.26
N LEU A 118 -17.94 -0.73 1.08
CA LEU A 118 -19.35 -0.36 0.90
C LEU A 118 -20.34 -1.51 1.16
N ASN A 119 -19.89 -2.65 1.71
CA ASN A 119 -20.71 -3.82 2.08
C ASN A 119 -21.58 -4.41 0.93
N ILE A 120 -21.24 -4.16 -0.34
CA ILE A 120 -22.06 -4.63 -1.47
C ILE A 120 -22.14 -6.16 -1.58
N PHE A 121 -21.08 -6.87 -1.15
CA PHE A 121 -20.98 -8.33 -1.26
C PHE A 121 -21.30 -9.08 0.05
N GLY A 122 -21.73 -8.37 1.11
CA GLY A 122 -22.06 -8.91 2.43
C GLY A 122 -21.60 -8.00 3.57
N ASP A 123 -22.16 -8.17 4.78
CA ASP A 123 -21.81 -7.37 5.96
C ASP A 123 -20.43 -7.72 6.53
N PHE A 124 -19.37 -7.22 5.89
CA PHE A 124 -17.98 -7.43 6.29
C PHE A 124 -17.39 -6.23 7.04
N ASN A 125 -17.99 -5.05 6.91
CA ASN A 125 -17.67 -3.86 7.68
C ASN A 125 -18.90 -3.49 8.54
N PRO A 126 -19.01 -3.95 9.79
CA PRO A 126 -20.08 -3.50 10.68
C PRO A 126 -19.94 -1.98 10.92
N PRO A 127 -21.06 -1.26 11.09
CA PRO A 127 -21.03 0.18 11.34
C PRO A 127 -20.20 0.48 12.59
N THR A 128 -19.27 1.42 12.48
CA THR A 128 -18.37 1.85 13.57
C THR A 128 -19.08 2.63 14.68
N CYS A 129 -20.36 3.00 14.49
CA CYS A 129 -21.20 3.60 15.53
C CYS A 129 -22.56 2.90 15.58
N ALA A 130 -22.93 2.42 16.78
CA ALA A 130 -24.33 2.32 17.13
C ALA A 130 -24.88 3.75 17.16
N ARG A 131 -25.89 4.02 16.32
CA ARG A 131 -26.69 5.23 16.44
C ARG A 131 -27.58 5.01 17.67
N ASP A 132 -27.09 5.43 18.83
CA ASP A 132 -27.93 5.55 20.03
C ASP A 132 -29.09 6.50 19.68
N ASN A 133 -30.31 5.98 19.83
CA ASN A 133 -31.54 6.79 19.87
C ASN A 133 -31.80 7.20 21.32
#